data_AF-K2FXC2-F1
#
_entry.id   AF-K2FXC2-F1
#
_cell.length_a   1.000
_cell.length_b   1.000
_cell.length_c   1.000
_cell.angle_alpha   90.00
_cell.angle_beta   90.00
_cell.angle_gamma   90.00
#
_symmetry.space_group_name_H-M   'P 1'
#
loop_
_entity.id
_entity.type
_entity.pdbx_description
1 polymer ?
#
loop_
_entity_poly.entity_id
_entity_poly.type
_entity_poly.pdbx_seq_one_letter_code
_entity_poly.pdbx_strand_id
1 'polypeptide(L)'
;MNIFGSLQKIIEKNRLEKIVKLQNPTALHVTLYYFWKHLSEDDMIAIKDKIDTIRPNIKDGKLNLGDFRYFLHWNRAIFYLTPKTDLNLNGFNKAFEGLFHKETEENKLTYIPHITLFKVKDLKEYERFRPLFEKEVKWFLNDFWKLDYFENVNLYCVDSDNKPEMQKGMY
;
A
#
# COMPACT_ATOMS: atom_id res chain seq x y z
N MET A 1 -5.23 -6.65 -18.60
CA MET A 1 -4.53 -5.36 -18.79
C MET A 1 -3.76 -5.06 -17.51
N ASN A 2 -2.51 -4.60 -17.58
CA ASN A 2 -1.71 -4.27 -16.39
C ASN A 2 -1.80 -2.77 -16.12
N ILE A 3 -2.43 -2.37 -15.01
CA ILE A 3 -2.60 -0.97 -14.59
C ILE A 3 -1.26 -0.20 -14.54
N PHE A 4 -0.18 -0.83 -14.06
CA PHE A 4 1.14 -0.19 -14.01
C PHE A 4 1.68 0.11 -15.41
N GLY A 5 1.48 -0.82 -16.36
CA GLY A 5 1.89 -0.61 -17.75
C GLY A 5 1.14 0.56 -18.41
N SER A 6 -0.16 0.70 -18.13
CA SER A 6 -0.94 1.83 -18.64
C SER A 6 -0.53 3.16 -18.01
N LEU A 7 -0.37 3.20 -16.68
CA LEU A 7 0.05 4.41 -15.98
C LEU A 7 1.46 4.85 -16.39
N GLN A 8 2.38 3.90 -16.59
CA GLN A 8 3.72 4.18 -17.10
C GLN A 8 3.68 4.84 -18.49
N LYS A 9 2.82 4.36 -19.40
CA LYS A 9 2.63 5.00 -20.71
C LYS A 9 2.12 6.45 -20.60
N ILE A 10 1.23 6.73 -19.64
CA ILE A 10 0.76 8.11 -19.40
C ILE A 10 1.94 8.98 -18.93
N ILE A 11 2.78 8.46 -18.04
CA ILE A 11 3.96 9.17 -17.52
C ILE A 11 4.92 9.49 -18.66
N GLU A 12 5.33 8.50 -19.44
CA GLU A 12 6.32 8.65 -20.53
C GLU A 12 5.83 9.58 -21.63
N LYS A 13 4.57 9.40 -22.08
CA LYS A 13 3.98 10.21 -23.14
C LYS A 13 3.92 11.70 -22.79
N ASN A 14 3.77 12.00 -21.50
CA ASN A 14 3.62 13.37 -20.99
C ASN A 14 4.86 13.88 -20.23
N ARG A 15 5.97 13.11 -20.20
CA ARG A 15 7.24 13.44 -19.52
C ARG A 15 7.07 13.76 -18.03
N LEU A 16 6.30 12.93 -17.33
CA LEU A 16 5.91 13.15 -15.92
C LEU A 16 6.83 12.46 -14.90
N GLU A 17 8.00 11.95 -15.30
CA GLU A 17 8.87 11.12 -14.46
C GLU A 17 9.39 11.87 -13.21
N LYS A 18 9.48 13.20 -13.31
CA LYS A 18 9.85 14.08 -12.18
C LYS A 18 8.66 14.40 -11.26
N ILE A 19 7.43 14.21 -11.72
CA ILE A 19 6.18 14.61 -11.06
C ILE A 19 5.50 13.41 -10.42
N VAL A 20 5.49 12.26 -11.08
CA VAL A 20 4.83 11.03 -10.63
C VAL A 20 5.86 9.93 -10.49
N LYS A 21 5.85 9.24 -9.34
CA LYS A 21 6.65 8.03 -9.10
C LYS A 21 5.70 6.87 -8.84
N LEU A 22 5.67 5.90 -9.76
CA LEU A 22 4.95 4.65 -9.55
C LEU A 22 5.54 3.87 -8.37
N GLN A 23 4.68 3.17 -7.65
CA GLN A 23 5.09 2.14 -6.70
C GLN A 23 5.70 0.95 -7.47
N ASN A 24 6.54 0.16 -6.81
CA ASN A 24 6.97 -1.11 -7.38
C ASN A 24 5.75 -2.05 -7.49
N PRO A 25 5.40 -2.56 -8.70
CA PRO A 25 4.23 -3.43 -8.88
C PRO A 25 4.32 -4.74 -8.09
N THR A 26 5.51 -5.22 -7.75
CA THR A 26 5.68 -6.42 -6.90
C THR A 26 5.54 -6.11 -5.41
N ALA A 27 5.40 -4.83 -5.05
CA ALA A 27 5.26 -4.36 -3.68
C ALA A 27 3.84 -3.82 -3.40
N LEU A 28 2.84 -4.29 -4.14
CA LEU A 28 1.44 -3.97 -3.84
C LEU A 28 1.01 -4.73 -2.60
N HIS A 29 0.65 -4.00 -1.56
CA HIS A 29 0.20 -4.56 -0.29
C HIS A 29 -0.70 -3.57 0.42
N VAL A 30 -1.50 -4.07 1.36
CA VAL A 30 -2.05 -3.24 2.44
C VAL A 30 -1.11 -3.35 3.62
N THR A 31 -0.51 -2.23 4.02
CA THR A 31 0.31 -2.19 5.24
C THR A 31 -0.60 -2.38 6.45
N LEU A 32 -0.36 -3.42 7.25
CA LEU A 32 -1.09 -3.62 8.53
C LEU A 32 -0.44 -2.83 9.66
N TYR A 33 0.88 -2.85 9.73
CA TYR A 33 1.65 -2.12 10.73
C TYR A 33 3.03 -1.79 10.16
N TYR A 34 3.58 -0.66 10.56
CA TYR A 34 4.90 -0.22 10.13
C TYR A 34 5.86 -0.22 11.32
N PHE A 35 6.97 -0.96 11.18
CA PHE A 35 8.04 -1.06 12.17
C PHE A 35 9.21 -0.19 11.73
N TRP A 36 9.55 0.84 12.52
CA TRP A 36 10.52 1.86 12.11
C TRP A 36 11.97 1.57 12.50
N LYS A 37 12.16 0.74 13.52
CA LYS A 37 13.49 0.41 14.04
C LYS A 37 13.90 -1.00 13.63
N HIS A 38 15.20 -1.26 13.74
CA HIS A 38 15.70 -2.63 13.70
C HIS A 38 15.03 -3.45 14.81
N LEU A 39 14.44 -4.57 14.42
CA LEU A 39 13.72 -5.46 15.32
C LEU A 39 14.71 -6.36 16.04
N SER A 40 14.59 -6.48 17.36
CA SER A 40 15.33 -7.49 18.11
C SER A 40 14.84 -8.90 17.77
N GLU A 41 15.58 -9.93 18.15
CA GLU A 41 15.14 -11.32 17.97
C GLU A 41 13.81 -11.59 18.68
N ASP A 42 13.63 -11.04 19.89
CA ASP A 42 12.39 -11.15 20.67
C ASP A 42 11.22 -10.45 19.96
N ASP A 43 11.44 -9.25 19.41
CA ASP A 43 10.42 -8.55 18.61
C ASP A 43 10.02 -9.38 17.39
N MET A 44 11.01 -9.96 16.69
CA MET A 44 10.77 -10.81 15.53
C MET A 44 9.95 -12.05 15.88
N ILE A 45 10.21 -12.69 17.03
CA ILE A 45 9.41 -13.83 17.51
C ILE A 45 7.98 -13.38 17.78
N ALA A 46 7.78 -12.31 18.55
CA ALA A 46 6.44 -11.80 18.87
C ALA A 46 5.64 -11.41 17.62
N ILE A 47 6.28 -10.83 16.60
CA ILE A 47 5.65 -10.50 15.32
C ILE A 47 5.23 -11.76 14.58
N LYS A 48 6.10 -12.77 14.49
CA LYS A 48 5.80 -14.03 13.80
C LYS A 48 4.64 -14.77 14.46
N ASP A 49 4.67 -14.90 15.78
CA ASP A 49 3.60 -15.50 16.56
C ASP A 49 2.27 -14.77 16.33
N LYS A 50 2.33 -13.44 16.24
CA LYS A 50 1.14 -12.64 15.96
C LYS A 50 0.63 -12.85 14.54
N ILE A 51 1.50 -12.92 13.54
CA ILE A 51 1.15 -13.23 12.15
C ILE A 51 0.48 -14.61 12.08
N ASP A 52 1.04 -15.62 12.76
CA ASP A 52 0.49 -16.97 12.76
C ASP A 52 -0.84 -17.09 13.50
N THR A 53 -1.11 -16.18 14.43
CA THR A 53 -2.45 -16.04 15.03
C THR A 53 -3.45 -15.41 14.05
N ILE A 54 -3.00 -14.53 13.15
CA ILE A 54 -3.86 -13.83 12.18
C ILE A 54 -4.17 -14.72 10.96
N ARG A 55 -3.17 -15.44 10.43
CA ARG A 55 -3.28 -16.26 9.21
C ARG A 55 -4.45 -17.27 9.18
N PRO A 56 -4.78 -17.97 10.27
CA PRO A 56 -5.95 -18.84 10.29
C PRO A 56 -7.28 -18.08 10.21
N ASN A 57 -7.34 -16.87 10.79
CA ASN A 57 -8.55 -16.04 10.85
C ASN A 57 -8.91 -15.36 9.52
N ILE A 58 -8.02 -15.46 8.52
CA ILE A 58 -8.17 -14.81 7.21
C ILE A 58 -8.30 -15.82 6.07
N LYS A 59 -8.29 -17.13 6.37
CA LYS A 59 -8.25 -18.22 5.38
C LYS A 59 -9.37 -18.15 4.34
N ASP A 60 -10.54 -17.64 4.72
CA ASP A 60 -11.71 -17.48 3.85
C ASP A 60 -12.02 -16.00 3.53
N GLY A 61 -11.20 -15.07 4.03
CA GLY A 61 -11.40 -13.65 3.81
C GLY A 61 -11.02 -13.23 2.40
N LYS A 62 -11.69 -12.20 1.89
CA LYS A 62 -11.45 -11.69 0.53
C LYS A 62 -10.97 -10.27 0.57
N LEU A 63 -10.03 -9.92 -0.30
CA LEU A 63 -9.62 -8.55 -0.52
C LEU A 63 -9.91 -8.16 -1.95
N ASN A 64 -10.99 -7.41 -2.13
CA ASN A 64 -11.35 -6.81 -3.40
C ASN A 64 -10.82 -5.37 -3.47
N LEU A 65 -10.76 -4.82 -4.68
CA LEU A 65 -10.46 -3.40 -4.87
C LEU A 65 -11.76 -2.61 -4.88
N GLY A 66 -11.83 -1.57 -4.05
CA GLY A 66 -12.95 -0.65 -3.97
C GLY A 66 -12.76 0.54 -4.89
N ASP A 67 -12.71 1.74 -4.30
CA ASP A 67 -12.49 3.01 -4.99
C ASP A 67 -11.02 3.45 -4.87
N PHE A 68 -10.65 4.60 -5.43
CA PHE A 68 -9.35 5.23 -5.23
C PHE A 68 -9.49 6.60 -4.55
N ARG A 69 -8.42 7.01 -3.85
CA ARG A 69 -8.36 8.27 -3.11
C ARG A 69 -6.94 8.83 -3.08
N TYR A 70 -6.82 10.02 -2.50
CA TYR A 70 -5.56 10.71 -2.31
C TYR A 70 -5.33 11.03 -0.83
N PHE A 71 -4.10 10.82 -0.35
CA PHE A 71 -3.61 11.53 0.82
C PHE A 71 -2.91 12.80 0.33
N LEU A 72 -3.38 13.96 0.79
CA LEU A 72 -2.85 15.26 0.38
C LEU A 72 -1.91 15.79 1.47
N HIS A 73 -0.74 16.26 1.06
CA HIS A 73 0.21 16.91 1.97
C HIS A 73 0.99 18.01 1.23
N TRP A 74 0.63 19.27 1.49
CA TRP A 74 1.18 20.45 0.81
C TRP A 74 1.10 20.32 -0.73
N ASN A 75 2.24 20.36 -1.44
CA ASN A 75 2.30 20.18 -2.90
C ASN A 75 2.57 18.72 -3.32
N ARG A 76 2.25 17.75 -2.47
CA ARG A 76 2.46 16.32 -2.74
C ARG A 76 1.17 15.54 -2.47
N ALA A 77 1.05 14.40 -3.11
CA ALA A 77 -0.04 13.47 -2.84
C ALA A 77 0.39 12.01 -2.95
N ILE A 78 -0.32 11.13 -2.28
CA ILE A 78 -0.22 9.68 -2.47
C ILE A 78 -1.55 9.22 -3.06
N PHE A 79 -1.51 8.63 -4.25
CA PHE A 79 -2.66 7.97 -4.86
C PHE A 79 -2.73 6.53 -4.37
N TYR A 80 -3.88 6.14 -3.85
CA TYR A 80 -4.08 4.78 -3.35
C TYR A 80 -5.45 4.22 -3.72
N LEU A 81 -5.53 2.89 -3.78
CA LEU A 81 -6.77 2.14 -3.84
C LEU A 81 -7.24 1.82 -2.42
N THR A 82 -8.56 1.83 -2.23
CA THR A 82 -9.21 1.41 -1.00
C THR A 82 -9.54 -0.08 -1.10
N PRO A 83 -9.06 -0.92 -0.18
CA PRO A 83 -9.47 -2.32 -0.15
C PRO A 83 -10.93 -2.40 0.30
N LYS A 84 -11.71 -3.27 -0.36
CA LYS A 84 -13.04 -3.69 0.07
C LYS A 84 -12.91 -5.12 0.57
N THR A 85 -13.08 -5.31 1.87
CA THR A 85 -12.83 -6.60 2.53
C THR A 85 -13.71 -6.74 3.75
N ASP A 86 -14.03 -7.98 4.10
CA ASP A 86 -14.64 -8.39 5.36
C ASP A 86 -13.60 -8.62 6.47
N LEU A 87 -12.32 -8.64 6.11
CA LEU A 87 -11.21 -8.77 7.05
C LEU A 87 -11.17 -7.59 8.02
N ASN A 88 -10.95 -7.90 9.30
CA ASN A 88 -10.80 -6.88 10.34
C ASN A 88 -9.39 -6.26 10.35
N LEU A 89 -9.03 -5.56 9.27
CA LEU A 89 -7.71 -4.94 9.11
C LEU A 89 -7.38 -3.96 10.23
N ASN A 90 -8.37 -3.20 10.70
CA ASN A 90 -8.20 -2.30 11.87
C ASN A 90 -7.89 -3.09 13.15
N GLY A 91 -8.55 -4.23 13.36
CA GLY A 91 -8.28 -5.12 14.48
C GLY A 91 -6.86 -5.69 14.42
N PHE A 92 -6.40 -6.08 13.22
CA PHE A 92 -5.03 -6.55 13.03
C PHE A 92 -4.00 -5.46 13.32
N ASN A 93 -4.19 -4.25 12.77
CA ASN A 93 -3.34 -3.09 13.06
C ASN A 93 -3.25 -2.80 14.56
N LYS A 94 -4.40 -2.72 15.26
CA LYS A 94 -4.45 -2.51 16.72
C LYS A 94 -3.76 -3.61 17.50
N ALA A 95 -3.81 -4.84 17.01
CA ALA A 95 -3.18 -5.95 17.70
C ALA A 95 -1.65 -5.89 17.62
N PHE A 96 -1.07 -5.33 16.55
CA PHE A 96 0.35 -4.99 16.50
C PHE A 96 0.66 -3.73 17.31
N GLU A 97 -0.20 -2.70 17.25
CA GLU A 97 -0.05 -1.48 18.06
C GLU A 97 0.01 -1.78 19.57
N GLY A 98 -0.80 -2.74 20.04
CA GLY A 98 -0.78 -3.16 21.44
C GLY A 98 0.51 -3.86 21.89
N LEU A 99 1.25 -4.47 20.96
CA LEU A 99 2.52 -5.16 21.25
C LEU A 99 3.71 -4.20 21.25
N PHE A 100 3.72 -3.24 20.33
CA PHE A 100 4.90 -2.40 20.07
C PHE A 100 4.71 -0.93 20.46
N HIS A 101 3.48 -0.53 20.83
CA HIS A 101 3.08 0.85 21.05
C HIS A 101 3.38 1.77 19.84
N LYS A 102 2.97 3.04 19.91
CA LYS A 102 3.23 4.02 18.85
C LYS A 102 4.72 4.40 18.82
N GLU A 103 5.52 3.56 18.16
CA GLU A 103 6.98 3.71 18.07
C GLU A 103 7.38 4.96 17.29
N THR A 104 6.55 5.42 16.34
CA THR A 104 6.77 6.64 15.57
C THR A 104 5.55 7.53 15.43
N GLU A 105 5.77 8.77 14.96
CA GLU A 105 4.71 9.71 14.57
C GLU A 105 3.77 9.12 13.51
N GLU A 106 4.30 8.34 12.57
CA GLU A 106 3.50 7.64 11.56
C GLU A 106 2.55 6.62 12.20
N ASN A 107 2.99 5.89 13.22
CA ASN A 107 2.11 4.99 13.98
C ASN A 107 1.09 5.75 14.84
N LYS A 108 1.26 7.06 15.09
CA LYS A 108 0.26 7.86 15.82
C LYS A 108 -0.94 8.24 14.96
N LEU A 109 -0.79 8.25 13.65
CA LEU A 109 -1.83 8.62 12.70
C LEU A 109 -2.99 7.62 12.73
N THR A 110 -4.17 8.07 12.32
CA THR A 110 -5.32 7.16 12.17
C THR A 110 -5.01 6.14 11.09
N TYR A 111 -5.12 4.86 11.45
CA TYR A 111 -4.94 3.79 10.49
C TYR A 111 -6.05 3.80 9.43
N ILE A 112 -5.63 3.83 8.17
CA ILE A 112 -6.51 3.78 7.00
C ILE A 112 -5.96 2.67 6.09
N PRO A 113 -6.66 1.54 5.93
CA PRO A 113 -6.27 0.51 4.98
C PRO A 113 -6.22 1.07 3.55
N HIS A 114 -5.08 0.91 2.88
CA HIS A 114 -4.89 1.42 1.53
C HIS A 114 -3.80 0.64 0.77
N ILE A 115 -3.86 0.67 -0.55
CA ILE A 115 -2.84 0.13 -1.46
C ILE A 115 -2.30 1.28 -2.30
N THR A 116 -1.06 1.70 -2.05
CA THR A 116 -0.44 2.81 -2.79
C THR A 116 -0.10 2.40 -4.22
N LEU A 117 -0.56 3.17 -5.21
CA LEU A 117 -0.18 2.97 -6.61
C LEU A 117 0.97 3.89 -7.04
N PHE A 118 0.92 5.16 -6.64
CA PHE A 118 1.95 6.13 -7.00
C PHE A 118 1.97 7.33 -6.07
N LYS A 119 3.11 8.01 -6.04
CA LYS A 119 3.33 9.27 -5.33
C LYS A 119 3.42 10.41 -6.33
N VAL A 120 2.76 11.52 -6.03
CA VAL A 120 2.82 12.80 -6.73
C VAL A 120 3.76 13.73 -5.97
N LYS A 121 4.83 14.17 -6.63
CA LYS A 121 5.87 15.04 -6.08
C LYS A 121 5.58 16.53 -6.31
N ASP A 122 4.82 16.85 -7.35
CA ASP A 122 4.32 18.20 -7.65
C ASP A 122 2.83 18.12 -8.01
N LEU A 123 1.98 18.45 -7.04
CA LEU A 123 0.53 18.36 -7.17
C LEU A 123 0.00 19.36 -8.20
N LYS A 124 0.53 20.59 -8.21
CA LYS A 124 0.09 21.65 -9.13
C LYS A 124 0.28 21.25 -10.59
N GLU A 125 1.39 20.61 -10.93
CA GLU A 125 1.62 20.14 -12.29
C GLU A 125 0.79 18.88 -12.60
N TYR A 126 0.67 17.96 -11.65
CA TYR A 126 -0.13 16.75 -11.78
C TYR A 126 -1.62 17.01 -12.03
N GLU A 127 -2.22 18.05 -11.42
CA GLU A 127 -3.66 18.34 -11.57
C GLU A 127 -4.11 18.46 -13.04
N ARG A 128 -3.22 18.91 -13.94
CA ARG A 128 -3.51 19.00 -15.39
C ARG A 128 -3.71 17.63 -16.04
N PHE A 129 -3.06 16.60 -15.50
CA PHE A 129 -3.07 15.23 -16.03
C PHE A 129 -3.90 14.28 -15.18
N ARG A 130 -4.30 14.69 -13.97
CA ARG A 130 -5.11 13.90 -13.03
C ARG A 130 -6.28 13.16 -13.68
N PRO A 131 -7.10 13.78 -14.56
CA PRO A 131 -8.21 13.07 -15.21
C PRO A 131 -7.76 11.85 -16.05
N LEU A 132 -6.56 11.87 -16.63
CA LEU A 132 -6.02 10.74 -17.40
C LEU A 132 -5.71 9.55 -16.49
N PHE A 133 -5.05 9.81 -15.36
CA PHE A 133 -4.73 8.79 -14.36
C PHE A 133 -6.01 8.21 -13.75
N GLU A 134 -6.92 9.08 -13.28
CA GLU A 134 -8.18 8.62 -12.68
C GLU A 134 -9.03 7.82 -13.67
N LYS A 135 -9.08 8.21 -14.95
CA LYS A 135 -9.82 7.47 -15.98
C LYS A 135 -9.26 6.05 -16.15
N GLU A 136 -7.95 5.91 -16.22
CA GLU A 136 -7.30 4.60 -16.35
C GLU A 136 -7.57 3.71 -15.14
N VAL A 137 -7.47 4.27 -13.93
CA VAL A 137 -7.76 3.53 -12.70
C VAL A 137 -9.24 3.15 -12.63
N LYS A 138 -10.16 4.04 -13.00
CA LYS A 138 -11.61 3.72 -13.08
C LYS A 138 -11.90 2.58 -14.04
N TRP A 139 -11.27 2.59 -15.21
CA TRP A 139 -11.38 1.50 -16.19
C TRP A 139 -10.89 0.18 -15.61
N PHE A 140 -9.70 0.18 -15.01
CA PHE A 140 -9.16 -1.01 -14.34
C PHE A 140 -10.09 -1.52 -13.23
N LEU A 141 -10.60 -0.64 -12.37
CA LEU A 141 -11.51 -1.06 -11.30
C LEU A 141 -12.80 -1.66 -11.84
N ASN A 142 -13.38 -1.13 -12.92
CA ASN A 142 -14.60 -1.67 -13.52
C ASN A 142 -14.44 -3.13 -13.99
N ASP A 143 -13.28 -3.48 -14.53
CA ASP A 143 -13.01 -4.82 -15.06
C ASP A 143 -12.58 -5.82 -13.98
N PHE A 144 -11.92 -5.35 -12.92
CA PHE A 144 -11.19 -6.22 -12.00
C PHE A 144 -11.61 -6.12 -10.52
N TRP A 145 -12.59 -5.28 -10.16
CA TRP A 145 -13.00 -5.08 -8.76
C TRP A 145 -13.46 -6.34 -8.03
N LYS A 146 -13.99 -7.36 -8.74
CA LYS A 146 -14.47 -8.61 -8.14
C LYS A 146 -13.40 -9.65 -7.89
N LEU A 147 -12.17 -9.44 -8.39
CA LEU A 147 -11.09 -10.38 -8.16
C LEU A 147 -10.67 -10.33 -6.69
N ASP A 148 -10.39 -11.52 -6.15
CA ASP A 148 -9.77 -11.64 -4.85
C ASP A 148 -8.26 -11.46 -5.00
N TYR A 149 -7.74 -10.44 -4.33
CA TYR A 149 -6.32 -10.07 -4.32
C TYR A 149 -5.65 -10.45 -3.00
N PHE A 150 -6.37 -11.13 -2.10
CA PHE A 150 -5.79 -11.58 -0.86
C PHE A 150 -4.91 -12.81 -1.10
N GLU A 151 -3.62 -12.69 -0.81
CA GLU A 151 -2.68 -13.82 -0.83
C GLU A 151 -2.39 -14.30 0.60
N ASN A 152 -1.70 -13.48 1.39
CA ASN A 152 -1.34 -13.81 2.77
C ASN A 152 -0.96 -12.55 3.57
N VAL A 153 -0.79 -12.70 4.88
CA VAL A 153 -0.10 -11.73 5.74
C VAL A 153 1.35 -12.16 5.87
N ASN A 154 2.26 -11.24 5.52
CA ASN A 154 3.70 -11.46 5.52
C ASN A 154 4.42 -10.30 6.19
N LEU A 155 5.62 -10.56 6.69
CA LEU A 155 6.55 -9.56 7.17
C LEU A 155 7.56 -9.24 6.06
N TYR A 156 7.75 -7.95 5.78
CA TYR A 156 8.70 -7.48 4.78
C TYR A 156 9.72 -6.54 5.40
N CYS A 157 10.95 -6.62 4.93
CA CYS A 157 11.96 -5.58 5.10
C CYS A 157 12.02 -4.75 3.82
N VAL A 158 12.13 -3.43 3.95
CA VAL A 158 12.29 -2.51 2.82
C VAL A 158 13.76 -2.16 2.67
N ASP A 159 14.33 -2.50 1.53
CA ASP A 159 15.66 -2.05 1.13
C ASP A 159 15.55 -0.68 0.43
N SER A 160 16.05 0.34 1.13
CA SER A 160 16.01 1.73 0.69
C SER A 160 17.18 2.14 -0.22
N ASP A 161 18.18 1.27 -0.40
CA ASP A 161 19.31 1.53 -1.30
C ASP A 161 18.88 1.40 -2.78
N ASN A 162 17.79 0.68 -3.03
CA ASN A 162 17.19 0.52 -4.35
C ASN A 162 16.17 1.61 -4.70
N LYS A 163 16.11 2.01 -5.99
CA LYS A 163 15.11 2.95 -6.52
C LYS A 163 14.47 2.36 -7.80
N PRO A 164 13.19 1.91 -7.75
CA PRO A 164 12.27 1.92 -6.60
C PRO A 164 12.72 0.99 -5.46
N GLU A 165 12.24 1.29 -4.25
CA GLU A 165 12.51 0.48 -3.05
C GLU A 165 12.07 -0.97 -3.30
N MET A 166 12.87 -1.91 -2.82
CA MET A 166 12.57 -3.33 -2.91
C MET A 166 12.03 -3.85 -1.59
N GLN A 167 11.03 -4.72 -1.67
CA GLN A 167 10.53 -5.47 -0.52
C GLN A 167 11.12 -6.86 -0.53
N LYS A 168 11.72 -7.26 0.60
CA LYS A 168 12.22 -8.62 0.82
C LYS A 168 11.35 -9.29 1.87
N GLY A 169 10.74 -10.43 1.51
CA GLY A 169 9.97 -11.24 2.45
C GLY A 169 10.87 -11.79 3.55
N MET A 170 10.41 -11.64 4.80
CA MET A 170 11.10 -12.10 6.00
C MET A 170 10.33 -13.24 6.69
N TYR A 171 9.00 -13.23 6.56
CA TYR A 171 8.11 -14.26 7.11
C TYR A 171 6.76 -14.28 6.42
#